data_AF-A0A1W6K0R9-F1
#
_entry.id   AF-A0A1W6K0R9-F1
#
_cell.length_a   1.000
_cell.length_b   1.000
_cell.length_c   1.000
_cell.angle_alpha   90.00
_cell.angle_beta   90.00
_cell.angle_gamma   90.00
#
_symmetry.space_group_name_H-M   'P 1'
#
loop_
_entity.id
_entity.type
_entity.pdbx_description
1 polymer ?
#
loop_
_entity_poly.entity_id
_entity_poly.type
_entity_poly.pdbx_seq_one_letter_code
_entity_poly.pdbx_strand_id
1 'polypeptide(L)'
;MKIRDILVLPSAKILLVLLDGPKNDKEIVSTLKMSSTTYNENITWLLAHGFIQKIDSKYSLTDKAKQQLVNVFLPLVPYIERLKELAITTTT
;
A
#
# COMPACT_ATOMS: atom_id res chain seq x y z
N MET A 1 10.37 -0.61 -17.02
CA MET A 1 9.43 -0.31 -15.90
C MET A 1 8.04 -0.12 -16.46
N LYS A 2 7.01 -0.76 -15.89
CA LYS A 2 5.62 -0.53 -16.35
C LYS A 2 5.10 0.75 -15.69
N ILE A 3 4.17 1.46 -16.34
CA ILE A 3 3.61 2.71 -15.79
C ILE A 3 3.00 2.53 -14.39
N ARG A 4 2.46 1.34 -14.09
CA ARG A 4 1.97 0.93 -12.76
C ARG A 4 3.06 0.88 -11.66
N ASP A 5 4.31 0.69 -12.05
CA ASP A 5 5.47 0.72 -11.15
C ASP A 5 5.95 2.16 -10.92
N ILE A 6 5.54 3.09 -11.78
CA ILE A 6 5.82 4.54 -11.70
C ILE A 6 4.72 5.26 -10.92
N LEU A 7 3.45 4.87 -11.09
CA LEU A 7 2.30 5.61 -10.57
C LEU A 7 2.00 5.41 -9.08
N VAL A 8 2.54 4.36 -8.43
CA VAL A 8 2.31 4.13 -7.00
C VAL A 8 3.58 3.56 -6.37
N LEU A 9 4.13 4.29 -5.40
CA LEU A 9 5.30 3.90 -4.61
C LEU A 9 5.07 2.53 -3.95
N PRO A 10 6.00 1.56 -4.08
CA PRO A 10 5.83 0.22 -3.49
C PRO A 10 5.52 0.23 -2.00
N SER A 11 6.12 1.15 -1.24
CA SER A 11 5.84 1.39 0.18
C SER A 11 4.37 1.74 0.45
N ALA A 12 3.78 2.61 -0.37
CA ALA A 12 2.37 2.99 -0.25
C ALA A 12 1.44 1.78 -0.50
N LYS A 13 1.77 0.91 -1.46
CA LYS A 13 0.99 -0.33 -1.70
C LYS A 13 0.99 -1.24 -0.48
N ILE A 14 2.14 -1.38 0.19
CA ILE A 14 2.26 -2.18 1.43
C ILE A 14 1.38 -1.57 2.53
N LEU A 15 1.43 -0.24 2.72
CA LEU A 15 0.61 0.45 3.72
C LEU A 15 -0.89 0.28 3.46
N LEU A 16 -1.33 0.38 2.20
CA LEU A 16 -2.73 0.16 1.82
C LEU A 16 -3.19 -1.27 2.09
N VAL A 17 -2.34 -2.27 1.80
CA VAL A 17 -2.65 -3.69 2.11
C VAL A 17 -2.81 -3.95 3.61
N LEU A 18 -2.13 -3.19 4.45
CA LEU A 18 -2.23 -3.30 5.91
C LEU A 18 -3.46 -2.57 6.50
N LEU A 19 -4.25 -1.84 5.69
CA LEU A 19 -5.53 -1.29 6.13
C LEU A 19 -6.54 -2.40 6.49
N ASP A 20 -6.45 -3.55 5.82
CA ASP A 20 -7.29 -4.73 6.09
C ASP A 20 -6.85 -5.51 7.34
N GLY A 21 -5.89 -4.98 8.10
CA GLY A 21 -5.38 -5.58 9.34
C GLY A 21 -3.98 -6.21 9.22
N PRO A 22 -3.47 -6.81 10.32
CA PRO A 22 -2.10 -7.30 10.38
C PRO A 22 -1.81 -8.47 9.44
N LYS A 23 -0.69 -8.41 8.70
CA LYS A 23 -0.29 -9.42 7.71
C LYS A 23 1.18 -9.81 7.83
N ASN A 24 1.50 -11.07 7.57
CA ASN A 24 2.87 -11.56 7.49
C ASN A 24 3.49 -11.33 6.09
N ASP A 25 4.79 -11.63 5.97
CA ASP A 25 5.53 -11.42 4.72
C ASP A 25 4.90 -12.15 3.50
N LYS A 26 4.45 -13.40 3.70
CA LYS A 26 3.86 -14.22 2.63
C LYS A 26 2.54 -13.62 2.13
N GLU A 27 1.71 -13.11 3.04
CA GLU A 27 0.43 -12.48 2.71
C GLU A 27 0.60 -11.18 1.92
N ILE A 28 1.59 -10.36 2.27
CA ILE A 28 1.86 -9.10 1.59
C ILE A 28 2.41 -9.37 0.18
N VAL A 29 3.40 -10.26 0.07
CA VAL A 29 4.04 -10.59 -1.21
C VAL A 29 3.05 -11.24 -2.18
N SER A 30 2.19 -12.15 -1.70
CA SER A 30 1.17 -12.79 -2.55
C SER A 30 0.14 -11.81 -3.08
N THR A 31 -0.26 -10.84 -2.26
CA THR A 31 -1.24 -9.80 -2.62
C THR A 31 -0.66 -8.83 -3.65
N LEU A 32 0.56 -8.34 -3.41
CA LEU A 32 1.16 -7.28 -4.23
C LEU A 32 1.95 -7.80 -5.44
N LYS A 33 2.28 -9.11 -5.47
CA LYS A 33 3.10 -9.76 -6.50
C LYS A 33 4.40 -9.00 -6.79
N MET A 34 5.02 -8.48 -5.73
CA MET A 34 6.29 -7.75 -5.80
C MET A 34 7.48 -8.69 -5.86
N SER A 35 8.60 -8.23 -6.42
CA SER A 35 9.88 -8.93 -6.30
C SER A 35 10.37 -8.90 -4.85
N SER A 36 11.14 -9.92 -4.46
CA SER A 36 11.71 -9.99 -3.10
C SER A 36 12.57 -8.79 -2.77
N THR A 37 13.37 -8.30 -3.72
CA THR A 37 14.24 -7.12 -3.54
C THR A 37 13.41 -5.87 -3.23
N THR A 38 12.42 -5.56 -4.07
CA THR A 38 11.55 -4.39 -3.85
C THR A 38 10.76 -4.52 -2.56
N TYR A 39 10.25 -5.71 -2.23
CA TYR A 39 9.55 -5.94 -0.98
C TYR A 39 10.45 -5.66 0.24
N ASN A 40 11.63 -6.28 0.28
CA ASN A 40 12.56 -6.18 1.42
C ASN A 40 13.03 -4.75 1.66
N GLU A 41 13.37 -4.01 0.58
CA GLU A 41 13.75 -2.60 0.67
C GLU A 41 12.64 -1.76 1.30
N ASN A 42 11.39 -1.97 0.85
CA ASN A 42 10.27 -1.15 1.30
C ASN A 42 9.80 -1.52 2.71
N ILE A 43 9.78 -2.81 3.08
CA ILE A 43 9.46 -3.22 4.45
C ILE A 43 10.50 -2.71 5.44
N THR A 44 11.78 -2.83 5.11
CA THR A 44 12.87 -2.34 5.97
C THR A 44 12.77 -0.83 6.15
N TRP A 45 12.51 -0.10 5.07
CA TRP A 45 12.31 1.35 5.12
C TRP A 45 11.09 1.73 5.98
N LEU A 46 9.95 1.06 5.79
CA LEU A 46 8.72 1.33 6.55
C LEU A 46 8.87 1.06 8.05
N LEU A 47 9.60 0.00 8.42
CA LEU A 47 9.95 -0.30 9.81
C LEU A 47 10.87 0.78 10.40
N ALA A 48 11.96 1.11 9.71
CA ALA A 48 12.95 2.08 10.18
C ALA A 48 12.35 3.48 10.41
N HIS A 49 11.34 3.85 9.61
CA HIS A 49 10.67 5.15 9.73
C HIS A 49 9.43 5.11 10.63
N GLY A 50 9.15 3.97 11.28
CA GLY A 50 8.04 3.81 12.22
C GLY A 50 6.66 3.94 11.59
N PHE A 51 6.52 3.59 10.30
CA PHE A 51 5.20 3.51 9.67
C PHE A 51 4.50 2.21 10.02
N ILE A 52 5.25 1.13 10.13
CA ILE A 52 4.73 -0.19 10.51
C ILE A 52 5.50 -0.73 11.71
N GLN A 53 4.87 -1.64 12.43
CA GLN A 53 5.47 -2.40 13.53
C GLN A 53 5.26 -3.89 13.33
N LYS A 54 6.21 -4.72 13.78
CA LYS A 54 6.11 -6.18 13.71
C LYS A 54 5.74 -6.75 15.08
N ILE A 55 4.59 -7.42 15.17
CA ILE A 55 4.09 -8.13 16.36
C ILE A 55 3.75 -9.55 15.93
N ASP A 56 4.24 -10.56 16.65
CA ASP A 56 3.95 -11.98 16.37
C ASP A 56 4.15 -12.37 14.89
N SER A 57 5.25 -11.91 14.30
CA SER A 57 5.59 -12.11 12.89
C SER A 57 4.65 -11.46 11.87
N LYS A 58 3.73 -10.58 12.30
CA LYS A 58 2.85 -9.80 11.42
C LYS A 58 3.15 -8.31 11.51
N TYR A 59 3.03 -7.63 10.38
CA TYR A 59 3.14 -6.18 10.31
C TYR A 59 1.78 -5.54 10.54
N SER A 60 1.76 -4.45 11.31
CA SER A 60 0.58 -3.62 11.55
C SER A 60 0.91 -2.16 11.33
N LEU A 61 -0.09 -1.37 10.92
CA LEU A 61 0.04 0.08 10.80
C LEU A 61 0.18 0.73 12.18
N THR A 62 1.14 1.64 12.31
CA THR A 62 1.20 2.57 13.44
C THR A 62 0.19 3.71 13.24
N ASP A 63 -0.08 4.48 14.29
CA ASP A 63 -0.97 5.64 14.18
C ASP A 63 -0.39 6.73 13.28
N LYS A 64 0.95 6.87 13.24
CA LYS A 64 1.65 7.72 12.28
C LYS A 64 1.30 7.35 10.84
N ALA A 65 1.34 6.07 10.50
CA ALA A 65 0.99 5.63 9.16
C ALA A 65 -0.48 5.87 8.84
N LYS A 66 -1.40 5.57 9.78
CA LYS A 66 -2.83 5.83 9.58
C LYS A 66 -3.11 7.31 9.29
N GLN A 67 -2.53 8.22 10.07
CA GLN A 67 -2.68 9.67 9.84
C GLN A 67 -2.14 10.09 8.47
N GLN A 68 -0.98 9.59 8.08
CA GLN A 68 -0.39 9.90 6.77
C GLN A 68 -1.24 9.34 5.62
N LEU A 69 -1.78 8.13 5.76
CA LEU A 69 -2.71 7.57 4.78
C LEU A 69 -3.96 8.43 4.62
N VAL A 70 -4.56 8.88 5.72
CA VAL A 70 -5.73 9.79 5.67
C VAL A 70 -5.36 11.08 4.94
N ASN A 71 -4.26 11.74 5.34
CA ASN A 71 -3.86 13.02 4.76
C ASN A 71 -3.52 12.94 3.26
N VAL A 72 -2.93 11.82 2.82
CA VAL A 72 -2.52 11.63 1.43
C VAL A 72 -3.67 11.15 0.55
N PHE A 73 -4.46 10.18 1.02
CA PHE A 73 -5.44 9.49 0.17
C PHE A 73 -6.87 10.03 0.29
N LEU A 74 -7.28 10.61 1.42
CA LEU A 74 -8.63 11.15 1.57
C LEU A 74 -8.95 12.26 0.56
N PRO A 75 -8.02 13.20 0.24
CA PRO A 75 -8.25 14.20 -0.81
C PRO A 75 -8.39 13.61 -2.21
N LEU A 76 -7.98 12.35 -2.43
CA LEU A 76 -8.04 11.69 -3.73
C LEU A 76 -9.40 11.03 -4.02
N VAL A 77 -10.28 10.91 -3.02
CA VAL A 77 -11.60 10.26 -3.15
C VAL A 77 -12.40 10.75 -4.37
N PRO A 78 -12.53 12.08 -4.64
CA PRO A 78 -13.29 12.54 -5.80
C PRO A 78 -12.73 12.06 -7.14
N TYR A 79 -11.42 11.90 -7.24
CA TYR A 79 -10.77 11.40 -8.46
C TYR A 79 -10.93 9.88 -8.58
N ILE A 80 -10.92 9.15 -7.46
CA ILE A 80 -11.19 7.71 -7.44
C ILE A 80 -12.61 7.43 -7.95
N GLU A 81 -13.61 8.23 -7.56
CA GLU A 81 -14.97 8.08 -8.09
C GLU A 81 -15.03 8.31 -9.61
N ARG A 82 -14.37 9.36 -10.13
CA ARG A 82 -14.26 9.56 -11.59
C ARG A 82 -13.56 8.41 -12.31
N LEU A 83 -12.52 7.83 -11.71
CA LEU A 83 -11.83 6.66 -12.27
C LEU A 83 -12.76 5.44 -12.35
N LYS A 84 -13.64 5.23 -11.36
CA LYS A 84 -14.65 4.17 -11.40
C LYS A 84 -15.65 4.39 -12.53
N GLU A 85 -16.14 5.62 -12.71
CA GLU A 85 -17.04 5.98 -13.81
C GLU A 85 -16.39 5.68 -15.18
N LEU A 86 -15.13 6.08 -15.37
CA LEU A 86 -14.39 5.79 -16.61
C LEU A 86 -14.20 4.28 -16.85
N ALA A 87 -13.92 3.50 -15.81
CA ALA A 87 -13.77 2.05 -15.93
C ALA A 87 -15.06 1.35 -16.40
N ILE A 88 -16.22 1.88 -16.00
CA ILE A 88 -17.53 1.40 -16.47
C ILE A 88 -17.72 1.74 -17.96
N THR A 89 -17.39 2.97 -18.38
CA THR A 89 -17.58 3.39 -19.78
C THR A 89 -16.61 2.72 -20.78
N THR A 90 -15.47 2.22 -20.31
CA THR A 90 -14.47 1.56 -21.16
C THR A 90 -14.72 0.05 -21.33
N THR A 91 -15.73 -0.51 -20.64
CA THR A 91 -16.13 -1.92 -20.74
C THR A 91 -17.43 -2.14 -21.50
N THR A 92 -18.05 -1.07 -21.99
CA THR A 92 -19.18 -1.04 -22.95
C THR A 92 -18.72 -0.55 -24.32
#